data_AF-A0A1Y5NZX6-F1
#
_entry.id   AF-A0A1Y5NZX6-F1
#
_cell.length_a   1.000
_cell.length_b   1.000
_cell.length_c   1.000
_cell.angle_alpha   90.00
_cell.angle_beta   90.00
_cell.angle_gamma   90.00
#
_symmetry.space_group_name_H-M   'P 1'
#
loop_
_entity.id
_entity.type
_entity.pdbx_description
1 polymer ?
#
loop_
_entity_poly.entity_id
_entity_poly.type
_entity_poly.pdbx_seq_one_letter_code
_entity_poly.pdbx_strand_id
1 'polypeptide(L)'
;MSKHEDITELSDPREITLDNPEPLTPEIRIEKGSPSDVDIAAVVTVLAAASGGTQAPGPQELNLWGHPVDKLRYGISSWQRVTLLERLHLRR
;
A
#
# COMPACT_ATOMS: atom_id res chain seq x y z
N MET A 1 41.18 -22.60 25.16
CA MET A 1 41.79 -21.29 24.87
C MET A 1 40.77 -20.50 24.09
N SER A 2 40.11 -19.55 24.76
CA SER A 2 38.95 -18.82 24.23
C SER A 2 39.42 -17.86 23.14
N LYS A 3 38.77 -17.88 21.97
CA LYS A 3 39.01 -16.93 20.90
C LYS A 3 38.33 -15.62 21.30
N HIS A 4 39.13 -14.59 21.57
CA HIS A 4 38.63 -13.24 21.78
C HIS A 4 38.33 -12.66 20.40
N GLU A 5 37.07 -12.33 20.15
CA GLU A 5 36.66 -11.60 18.95
C GLU A 5 36.81 -10.12 19.28
N ASP A 6 37.79 -9.46 18.66
CA ASP A 6 38.01 -8.02 18.81
C ASP A 6 36.80 -7.26 18.28
N ILE A 7 36.25 -6.39 19.12
CA ILE A 7 35.20 -5.46 18.75
C ILE A 7 35.84 -4.50 17.74
N THR A 8 35.46 -4.64 16.46
CA THR A 8 35.94 -3.73 15.42
C THR A 8 35.29 -2.37 15.66
N GLU A 9 36.08 -1.42 16.16
CA GLU A 9 35.69 -0.03 16.33
C GLU A 9 35.32 0.57 14.96
N LEU A 10 34.02 0.70 14.69
CA LEU A 10 33.49 1.46 13.55
C LEU A 10 33.87 2.94 13.75
N SER A 11 34.97 3.35 13.11
CA SER A 11 35.54 4.69 13.32
C SER A 11 34.82 5.79 12.52
N ASP A 12 33.94 5.45 11.58
CA ASP A 12 33.20 6.44 10.79
C ASP A 12 31.74 6.60 11.28
N PRO A 13 31.38 7.73 11.94
CA PRO A 13 30.02 7.99 12.38
C PRO A 13 29.02 8.19 11.22
N ARG A 14 29.44 8.11 9.96
CA ARG A 14 28.54 8.04 8.80
C ARG A 14 28.02 6.64 8.53
N GLU A 15 28.66 5.61 9.06
CA GLU A 15 28.20 4.23 8.92
C GLU A 15 27.10 3.86 9.95
N ILE A 16 26.86 4.71 10.96
CA ILE A 16 25.81 4.49 11.98
C ILE A 16 24.45 5.10 11.58
N THR A 17 24.39 5.88 10.51
CA THR A 17 23.18 6.63 10.16
C THR A 17 22.26 5.79 9.26
N LEU A 18 21.11 5.40 9.81
CA LEU A 18 19.97 4.85 9.06
C LEU A 18 19.29 5.93 8.19
N ASP A 19 19.72 7.20 8.30
CA ASP A 19 19.10 8.35 7.65
C ASP A 19 19.66 8.64 6.24
N ASN A 20 20.66 7.86 5.78
CA ASN A 20 21.19 7.92 4.42
C ASN A 20 20.84 6.62 3.66
N PRO A 21 19.56 6.40 3.31
CA PRO A 21 19.20 5.26 2.49
C PRO A 21 19.95 5.36 1.16
N GLU A 22 20.50 4.23 0.68
CA GLU A 22 21.04 4.17 -0.67
C GLU A 22 19.97 4.66 -1.66
N PRO A 23 20.35 5.45 -2.68
CA PRO A 23 19.39 5.96 -3.65
C PRO A 23 18.65 4.76 -4.29
N LEU A 24 17.34 4.67 -4.04
CA LEU A 24 16.53 3.60 -4.62
C LEU A 24 16.64 3.69 -6.14
N THR A 25 17.09 2.61 -6.76
CA THR A 25 17.04 2.49 -8.21
C THR A 25 15.58 2.33 -8.62
N PRO A 26 15.04 3.17 -9.51
CA PRO A 26 13.65 3.04 -9.93
C PRO A 26 13.45 1.71 -10.65
N GLU A 27 12.57 0.86 -10.13
CA GLU A 27 12.23 -0.43 -10.73
C GLU A 27 11.48 -0.25 -12.07
N ILE A 28 10.87 0.91 -12.26
CA ILE A 28 10.17 1.30 -13.48
C ILE A 28 10.77 2.62 -13.97
N ARG A 29 11.24 2.63 -15.22
CA ARG A 29 11.80 3.83 -15.88
C ARG A 29 10.85 4.33 -16.97
N ILE A 30 10.54 5.62 -16.95
CA ILE A 30 9.75 6.27 -18.01
C ILE A 30 10.73 6.78 -19.07
N GLU A 31 10.79 6.10 -20.21
CA GLU A 31 11.70 6.47 -21.32
C GLU A 31 11.24 7.73 -22.07
N LYS A 32 9.92 7.96 -22.13
CA LYS A 32 9.32 9.05 -22.91
C LYS A 32 8.14 9.65 -22.16
N GLY A 33 8.24 10.93 -21.80
CA GLY A 33 7.16 11.72 -21.23
C GLY A 33 6.30 12.41 -22.29
N SER A 34 5.19 13.03 -21.84
CA SER A 34 4.27 13.84 -22.65
C SER A 34 3.62 13.08 -23.81
N PRO A 35 2.78 12.07 -23.53
CA PRO A 35 1.99 11.42 -24.58
C PRO A 35 1.08 12.43 -25.29
N SER A 36 0.81 12.20 -26.57
CA SER A 36 -0.19 13.00 -27.30
C SER A 36 -1.60 12.58 -26.89
N ASP A 37 -2.60 13.44 -27.18
CA ASP A 37 -4.01 13.12 -26.93
C ASP A 37 -4.44 11.81 -27.64
N VAL A 38 -3.83 11.51 -28.79
CA VAL A 38 -4.07 10.27 -29.55
C VAL A 38 -3.54 9.05 -28.81
N ASP A 39 -2.35 9.14 -28.22
CA ASP A 39 -1.75 8.05 -27.45
C ASP A 39 -2.58 7.75 -26.20
N ILE A 40 -3.05 8.81 -25.51
CA ILE A 40 -3.94 8.68 -24.35
C ILE A 40 -5.25 8.00 -24.78
N ALA A 41 -5.87 8.44 -25.87
CA ALA A 41 -7.11 7.85 -26.36
C ALA A 41 -6.95 6.36 -26.70
N ALA A 42 -5.85 5.97 -27.33
CA ALA A 42 -5.57 4.57 -27.66
C ALA A 42 -5.48 3.70 -26.40
N VAL A 43 -4.73 4.13 -25.38
CA VAL A 43 -4.58 3.39 -24.11
C VAL A 43 -5.92 3.27 -23.38
N VAL A 44 -6.68 4.36 -23.29
CA VAL A 44 -8.01 4.36 -22.66
C VAL A 44 -8.95 3.42 -23.40
N THR A 45 -8.92 3.39 -24.73
CA THR A 45 -9.77 2.51 -25.54
C THR A 45 -9.45 1.04 -25.28
N VAL A 46 -8.17 0.67 -25.21
CA VAL A 46 -7.74 -0.71 -24.89
C VAL A 46 -8.18 -1.10 -23.49
N LEU A 47 -7.98 -0.23 -22.50
CA LEU A 47 -8.40 -0.48 -21.12
C LEU A 47 -9.91 -0.65 -20.99
N ALA A 48 -10.69 0.20 -21.66
CA ALA A 48 -12.15 0.12 -21.67
C ALA A 48 -12.66 -1.14 -22.38
N ALA A 49 -12.01 -1.56 -23.47
CA ALA A 49 -12.32 -2.81 -24.14
C ALA A 49 -12.00 -4.03 -23.26
N ALA A 50 -10.91 -3.96 -22.49
CA ALA A 50 -10.47 -5.03 -21.59
C ALA A 50 -11.24 -5.07 -20.26
N SER A 51 -11.83 -3.96 -19.81
CA SER A 51 -12.39 -3.85 -18.45
C SER A 51 -13.61 -4.74 -18.20
N GLY A 52 -14.17 -5.39 -19.23
CA GLY A 52 -15.44 -6.10 -19.14
C GLY A 52 -16.59 -5.13 -18.86
N GLY A 53 -17.78 -5.39 -19.40
CA GLY A 53 -18.93 -4.53 -19.14
C GLY A 53 -19.23 -4.44 -17.64
N THR A 54 -19.80 -3.32 -17.19
CA THR A 54 -20.28 -3.16 -15.81
C THR A 54 -21.27 -4.27 -15.51
N GLN A 55 -20.85 -5.27 -14.74
CA GLN A 55 -21.75 -6.32 -14.28
C GLN A 55 -22.77 -5.65 -13.36
N ALA A 56 -24.05 -5.98 -13.52
CA ALA A 56 -25.06 -5.56 -12.55
C ALA A 56 -24.55 -5.92 -11.14
N PRO A 57 -24.69 -5.02 -10.14
CA PRO A 57 -24.12 -5.27 -8.83
C PRO A 57 -24.66 -6.60 -8.31
N GLY A 58 -23.77 -7.59 -8.26
CA GLY A 58 -24.07 -8.88 -7.67
C GLY A 58 -24.24 -8.75 -6.16
N PRO A 59 -24.47 -9.85 -5.45
CA PRO A 59 -24.40 -9.86 -4.00
C PRO A 59 -23.10 -9.18 -3.56
N GLN A 60 -23.20 -8.17 -2.69
CA GLN A 60 -22.05 -7.36 -2.34
C GLN A 60 -20.96 -8.22 -1.71
N GLU A 61 -19.83 -8.35 -2.41
CA GLU A 61 -18.67 -9.12 -1.97
C GLU A 61 -18.23 -8.70 -0.57
N LEU A 62 -17.70 -9.67 0.18
CA LEU A 62 -17.18 -9.43 1.51
C LEU A 62 -15.90 -8.60 1.41
N ASN A 63 -16.05 -7.28 1.49
CA ASN A 63 -14.93 -6.36 1.55
C ASN A 63 -14.45 -6.19 3.00
N LEU A 64 -13.32 -6.82 3.33
CA LEU A 64 -12.68 -6.74 4.64
C LEU A 64 -11.76 -5.51 4.79
N TRP A 65 -11.64 -4.68 3.76
CA TRP A 65 -10.68 -3.59 3.68
C TRP A 65 -11.37 -2.23 3.54
N GLY A 66 -10.88 -1.23 4.28
CA GLY A 66 -11.28 0.16 4.08
C GLY A 66 -12.71 0.48 4.51
N HIS A 67 -13.26 -0.29 5.44
CA HIS A 67 -14.57 0.00 6.01
C HIS A 67 -14.49 1.35 6.75
N PRO A 68 -15.49 2.25 6.66
CA PRO A 68 -15.42 3.56 7.32
C PRO A 68 -15.17 3.48 8.84
N VAL A 69 -15.60 2.40 9.50
CA VAL A 69 -15.33 2.15 10.93
C VAL A 69 -13.84 1.94 11.23
N ASP A 70 -13.04 1.48 10.27
CA ASP A 70 -11.59 1.29 10.45
C ASP A 70 -10.86 2.63 10.59
N LYS A 71 -11.45 3.70 10.05
CA LYS A 71 -10.93 5.07 10.14
C LYS A 71 -11.32 5.76 11.45
N LEU A 72 -12.25 5.22 12.22
CA LEU A 72 -12.74 5.82 13.46
C LEU A 72 -11.76 5.58 14.62
N ARG A 73 -11.27 6.67 15.21
CA ARG A 73 -10.36 6.65 16.37
C ARG A 73 -11.12 6.56 17.70
N TYR A 74 -11.99 5.57 17.83
CA TYR A 74 -12.56 5.24 19.13
C TYR A 74 -11.55 4.46 19.98
N GLY A 75 -11.58 4.68 21.29
CA GLY A 75 -10.82 3.85 22.23
C GLY A 75 -11.21 2.37 22.08
N ILE A 76 -10.26 1.46 22.34
CA ILE A 76 -10.43 0.03 22.09
C ILE A 76 -11.56 -0.61 22.92
N SER A 77 -11.90 0.00 24.06
CA SER A 77 -12.99 -0.39 24.95
C SER A 77 -14.34 0.27 24.60
N SER A 78 -14.40 1.09 23.54
CA SER A 78 -15.63 1.78 23.15
C SER A 78 -16.64 0.78 22.59
N TRP A 79 -17.78 0.66 23.26
CA TRP A 79 -18.89 -0.19 22.79
C TRP A 79 -19.44 0.24 21.42
N GLN A 80 -19.34 1.53 21.08
CA GLN A 80 -19.68 2.05 19.75
C GLN A 80 -18.78 1.42 18.66
N ARG A 81 -17.47 1.27 18.93
CA ARG A 81 -16.52 0.64 18.01
C ARG A 81 -16.83 -0.85 17.84
N VAL A 82 -17.07 -1.57 18.94
CA VAL A 82 -17.38 -3.01 18.93
C VAL A 82 -18.64 -3.28 18.10
N THR A 83 -19.70 -2.51 18.35
CA THR A 83 -20.99 -2.67 17.64
C THR A 83 -20.86 -2.38 16.15
N LEU A 84 -20.14 -1.32 15.78
CA LEU A 84 -19.96 -0.96 14.36
C LEU A 84 -19.10 -1.99 13.62
N LEU A 85 -18.04 -2.50 14.23
CA LEU A 85 -17.18 -3.55 13.65
C LEU A 85 -17.97 -4.84 13.43
N GLU A 86 -18.75 -5.29 14.42
CA GLU A 86 -19.53 -6.52 14.30
C GLU A 86 -20.58 -6.44 13.18
N ARG A 87 -21.29 -5.30 13.07
CA ARG A 87 -22.28 -5.09 12.01
C ARG A 87 -21.67 -4.99 10.61
N LEU A 88 -20.52 -4.32 10.48
CA LEU A 88 -19.93 -4.02 9.18
C LEU A 88 -19.03 -5.16 8.68
N HIS A 89 -18.19 -5.73 9.54
CA HIS A 89 -17.26 -6.79 9.17
C HIS A 89 -17.86 -8.19 9.34
N LEU A 90 -18.66 -8.44 10.38
CA LEU A 90 -19.16 -9.79 10.68
C LEU A 90 -20.60 -10.06 10.19
N ARG A 91 -21.38 -9.02 9.85
CA ARG A 91 -22.77 -9.08 9.34
C ARG A 91 -23.64 -10.11 10.09
N ARG A 92 -23.56 -10.15 11.42
CA ARG A 92 -24.47 -10.93 12.29
C ARG A 92 -25.75 -10.18 12.61
#